data_AF-A0A497RZZ7-F1
#
_entry.id   AF-A0A497RZZ7-F1
#
_cell.length_a   1.000
_cell.length_b   1.000
_cell.length_c   1.000
_cell.angle_alpha   90.00
_cell.angle_beta   90.00
_cell.angle_gamma   90.00
#
_symmetry.space_group_name_H-M   'P 1'
#
loop_
_entity.id
_entity.type
_entity.pdbx_description
1 polymer ?
#
loop_
_entity_poly.entity_id
_entity_poly.type
_entity_poly.pdbx_seq_one_letter_code
_entity_poly.pdbx_strand_id
1 'polypeptide(L)' 'MGRIKPMFVKRVAENLLKNYRDEFTDDFNVNKIKVQELSDVKSKTIRNKIAGYITRMIKRESKLSPPS' A
#
# COMPACT_ATOMS: atom_id res chain seq x y z
N MET A 1 -13.18 24.04 -2.48
CA MET A 1 -12.65 23.36 -1.28
C MET A 1 -12.35 21.89 -1.63
N GLY A 2 -11.35 21.66 -2.48
CA GLY A 2 -10.01 21.30 -1.99
C GLY A 2 -10.00 19.82 -1.61
N ARG A 3 -9.78 18.94 -2.60
CA ARG A 3 -9.77 17.47 -2.46
C ARG A 3 -8.55 16.99 -1.67
N ILE A 4 -8.38 17.49 -0.44
CA ILE A 4 -7.31 17.14 0.48
C ILE A 4 -7.68 15.79 1.11
N LYS A 5 -7.36 14.72 0.39
CA LYS A 5 -7.20 13.39 0.97
C LYS A 5 -6.23 12.58 0.12
N PRO A 6 -4.91 12.77 0.34
CA PRO A 6 -4.05 11.59 0.28
C PRO A 6 -2.82 11.59 1.23
N MET A 7 -2.60 12.58 2.11
CA MET A 7 -1.39 12.56 2.96
C MET A 7 -1.37 11.33 3.89
N PHE A 8 -2.51 11.05 4.54
CA PHE A 8 -2.62 9.89 5.44
C PHE A 8 -2.45 8.55 4.70
N VAL A 9 -3.11 8.38 3.54
CA VAL A 9 -3.03 7.14 2.75
C VAL A 9 -1.59 6.87 2.32
N LYS A 10 -0.89 7.89 1.79
CA LYS A 10 0.51 7.76 1.39
C LYS A 10 1.38 7.45 2.59
N ARG A 11 1.28 8.23 3.66
CA ARG A 11 2.09 8.06 4.87
C ARG A 11 1.93 6.66 5.48
N VAL A 12 0.71 6.15 5.58
CA VAL A 12 0.47 4.78 6.09
C VAL A 12 1.02 3.74 5.13
N ALA A 13 0.78 3.88 3.82
CA ALA A 13 1.29 2.94 2.83
C ALA A 13 2.83 2.89 2.82
N GLU A 14 3.49 4.05 2.89
CA GLU A 14 4.95 4.17 2.97
C GLU A 14 5.48 3.56 4.28
N ASN A 15 4.81 3.80 5.40
CA ASN A 15 5.23 3.24 6.69
C ASN A 15 5.07 1.71 6.70
N LEU A 16 3.96 1.19 6.16
CA LEU A 16 3.74 -0.24 6.00
C LEU A 16 4.80 -0.88 5.10
N LEU A 17 5.06 -0.29 3.93
CA LEU A 17 6.11 -0.79 3.03
C LEU A 17 7.50 -0.70 3.64
N LYS A 18 7.78 0.28 4.50
CA LYS A 18 9.09 0.41 5.14
C LYS A 18 9.33 -0.65 6.22
N ASN A 19 8.28 -1.04 6.96
CA ASN A 19 8.39 -2.02 8.03
C ASN A 19 8.14 -3.47 7.57
N TYR A 20 7.29 -3.65 6.55
CA TYR A 20 6.77 -4.95 6.12
C TYR A 20 6.83 -5.13 4.59
N ARG A 21 7.86 -4.59 3.92
CA ARG A 21 8.02 -4.66 2.45
C ARG A 21 7.82 -6.08 1.92
N ASP A 22 8.50 -7.03 2.54
CA ASP A 22 8.56 -8.43 2.12
C ASP A 22 7.22 -9.18 2.27
N GLU A 23 6.30 -8.65 3.08
CA GLU A 23 4.96 -9.22 3.22
C GLU A 23 3.98 -8.73 2.15
N PHE A 24 4.33 -7.66 1.43
CA PHE A 24 3.52 -7.11 0.36
C PHE A 24 3.95 -7.67 -0.99
N THR A 25 2.98 -7.83 -1.88
CA THR A 25 3.14 -8.45 -3.20
C THR A 25 2.49 -7.57 -4.29
N ASP A 26 2.53 -7.99 -5.56
CA ASP A 26 1.78 -7.34 -6.63
C ASP A 26 0.28 -7.71 -6.63
N ASP A 27 -0.14 -8.55 -5.68
CA ASP A 27 -1.52 -9.00 -5.47
C ASP A 27 -2.33 -8.07 -4.57
N PHE A 28 -3.41 -7.51 -5.12
CA PHE A 28 -4.27 -6.57 -4.39
C PHE A 28 -5.02 -7.22 -3.21
N ASN A 29 -5.50 -8.46 -3.36
CA ASN A 29 -6.27 -9.13 -2.30
C ASN A 29 -5.40 -9.44 -1.08
N VAL A 30 -4.19 -9.95 -1.31
CA VAL A 30 -3.19 -10.21 -0.25
C VAL A 30 -2.84 -8.91 0.46
N ASN A 31 -2.50 -7.86 -0.31
CA ASN A 31 -2.19 -6.56 0.25
C ASN A 31 -3.34 -5.97 1.06
N LYS A 32 -4.60 -6.17 0.66
CA LYS A 32 -5.77 -5.68 1.39
C LYS A 32 -5.92 -6.34 2.77
N ILE A 33 -5.68 -7.65 2.85
CA ILE A 33 -5.71 -8.41 4.10
C ILE A 33 -4.56 -7.97 5.00
N LYS A 34 -3.33 -7.91 4.46
CA LYS A 34 -2.16 -7.42 5.19
C LYS A 34 -2.33 -6.00 5.71
N VAL A 35 -2.88 -5.07 4.91
CA VAL A 35 -3.18 -3.70 5.39
C VAL A 35 -4.23 -3.70 6.50
N GLN A 36 -5.18 -4.65 6.51
CA GLN A 36 -6.16 -4.77 7.59
C GLN A 36 -5.54 -5.31 8.88
N GLU A 37 -4.61 -6.25 8.78
CA GLU A 37 -3.94 -6.85 9.93
C GLU A 37 -2.86 -5.92 10.51
N LEU A 38 -2.09 -5.26 9.63
CA LEU A 38 -0.96 -4.41 9.99
C LEU A 38 -1.38 -2.95 10.29
N SER A 39 -2.65 -2.58 10.09
CA SER A 39 -3.12 -1.22 10.30
C SER A 39 -4.53 -1.16 10.91
N ASP A 40 -4.74 -0.25 11.87
CA ASP A 40 -6.05 -0.01 12.50
C ASP A 40 -7.03 0.77 11.58
N VAL A 41 -6.89 0.65 10.26
CA VAL A 41 -7.74 1.38 9.32
C VAL A 41 -9.14 0.73 9.28
N LYS A 42 -10.06 1.33 10.03
CA LYS A 42 -11.48 0.94 10.09
C LYS A 42 -12.23 1.25 8.80
N SER A 43 -11.82 2.29 8.07
CA SER A 43 -12.49 2.72 6.84
C SER A 43 -12.14 1.84 5.62
N LYS A 44 -13.13 1.12 5.08
CA LYS A 44 -13.00 0.29 3.86
C LYS A 44 -12.41 1.07 2.67
N THR A 45 -12.88 2.29 2.44
CA THR A 45 -12.40 3.14 1.33
C THR A 45 -10.93 3.53 1.47
N ILE A 46 -10.47 3.77 2.69
CA ILE A 46 -9.07 4.14 2.96
C ILE A 46 -8.18 2.91 2.80
N ARG A 47 -8.59 1.76 3.34
CA ARG A 47 -7.89 0.48 3.18
C ARG A 47 -7.68 0.11 1.72
N ASN A 48 -8.73 0.22 0.90
CA ASN A 48 -8.63 -0.06 -0.53
C ASN A 48 -7.65 0.88 -1.24
N LYS A 49 -7.61 2.17 -0.85
CA LYS A 49 -6.66 3.13 -1.40
C LYS A 49 -5.21 2.82 -0.99
N ILE A 50 -4.99 2.41 0.26
CA ILE A 50 -3.67 2.02 0.76
C ILE A 50 -3.18 0.77 0.02
N ALA A 51 -3.99 -0.29 0.00
CA ALA A 51 -3.66 -1.54 -0.70
C ALA A 51 -3.37 -1.31 -2.20
N GLY A 52 -4.16 -0.46 -2.86
CA GLY A 52 -3.92 -0.08 -4.25
C GLY A 52 -2.63 0.72 -4.45
N TYR A 53 -2.28 1.61 -3.51
CA TYR A 53 -1.03 2.36 -3.56
C TYR A 53 0.19 1.46 -3.38
N ILE A 54 0.14 0.54 -2.42
CA ILE A 54 1.18 -0.46 -2.15
C ILE A 54 1.42 -1.34 -3.39
N THR A 55 0.35 -1.91 -3.94
CA THR A 55 0.40 -2.76 -5.14
C THR A 55 1.09 -2.04 -6.31
N ARG A 56 0.77 -0.76 -6.49
CA ARG A 56 1.34 0.07 -7.56
C ARG A 56 2.81 0.42 -7.31
N MET A 57 3.24 0.53 -6.06
CA MET A 57 4.65 0.74 -5.71
C MET A 57 5.47 -0.53 -6.02
N ILE A 58 4.99 -1.70 -5.59
CA ILE A 58 5.67 -2.98 -5.84
C ILE A 58 5.77 -3.30 -7.34
N LYS A 59 4.69 -3.12 -8.11
CA LYS A 59 4.75 -3.28 -9.58
C LYS A 59 5.71 -2.31 -10.25
N ARG A 60 5.86 -1.09 -9.73
CA ARG A 60 6.84 -0.11 -10.24
C ARG A 60 8.27 -0.54 -9.95
N GLU A 61 8.49 -1.05 -8.75
CA GLU A 61 9.79 -1.45 -8.27
C GLU A 61 10.31 -2.71 -8.98
N SER A 62 9.45 -3.71 -9.15
CA SER A 62 9.73 -4.90 -9.97
C SER A 62 10.07 -4.54 -11.43
N LYS A 63 9.58 -3.40 -11.94
CA LYS A 63 9.98 -2.87 -13.26
C LYS A 63 11.29 -2.08 -13.25
N LEU A 64 11.67 -1.48 -12.11
CA LEU A 64 12.88 -0.65 -12.01
C LEU A 64 14.15 -1.47 -11.74
N SER A 65 14.02 -2.69 -11.22
CA SER A 65 15.11 -3.63 -11.08
C SER A 65 15.02 -4.69 -12.19
N PRO A 66 15.77 -4.57 -13.31
CA PRO A 66 15.93 -5.72 -14.19
C PRO A 66 16.58 -6.85 -13.38
N PRO A 67 16.07 -8.10 -13.44
CA PRO A 67 16.75 -9.23 -12.82
C PRO A 67 18.16 -9.32 -13.42
N SER A 68 19.18 -9.40 -12.55
CA SER A 68 20.56 -9.70 -12.93
C SER A 68 20.68 -11.14 -13.43
#